data_AF-A0A943JA56-F1
#
_entry.id   AF-A0A943JA56-F1
#
_cell.length_a   1.000
_cell.length_b   1.000
_cell.length_c   1.000
_cell.angle_alpha   90.00
_cell.angle_beta   90.00
_cell.angle_gamma   90.00
#
_symmetry.space_group_name_H-M   'P 1'
#
loop_
_entity.id
_entity.type
_entity.pdbx_description
1 polymer ?
#
loop_
_entity_poly.entity_id
_entity_poly.type
_entity_poly.pdbx_seq_one_letter_code
_entity_poly.pdbx_strand_id
1 'polypeptide(L)' 'MNIEEVKKIPLEDFLGRAGFSPVRRQGDSVWYLSPFRQERTPSFKVSLSLNL' A
#
# COMPACT_ATOMS: atom_id res chain seq x y z
N MET A 1 -19.65 1.00 -9.06
CA MET A 1 -18.23 1.39 -9.08
C MET A 1 -17.63 0.98 -10.40
N ASN A 2 -17.04 1.91 -11.15
CA ASN A 2 -16.36 1.63 -12.42
C ASN A 2 -14.83 1.61 -12.24
N ILE A 3 -14.09 1.15 -13.26
CA ILE A 3 -12.63 1.00 -13.18
C ILE A 3 -11.90 2.34 -12.94
N GLU A 4 -12.45 3.45 -13.45
CA GLU A 4 -11.88 4.78 -13.27
C GLU A 4 -12.08 5.32 -11.86
N GLU A 5 -13.15 4.92 -11.17
CA GLU A 5 -13.36 5.18 -9.76
C GLU A 5 -12.44 4.33 -8.88
N VAL A 6 -12.20 3.07 -9.25
CA VAL A 6 -11.31 2.16 -8.50
C VAL A 6 -9.88 2.67 -8.51
N LYS A 7 -9.37 3.11 -9.67
CA LYS A 7 -8.01 3.66 -9.80
C LYS A 7 -7.75 4.89 -8.93
N LYS A 8 -8.80 5.60 -8.48
CA LYS A 8 -8.70 6.76 -7.60
C LYS A 8 -8.58 6.38 -6.12
N ILE A 9 -8.80 5.11 -5.75
CA ILE A 9 -8.59 4.67 -4.38
C ILE A 9 -7.08 4.69 -4.10
N PRO A 10 -6.63 5.39 -3.05
CA PRO A 10 -5.25 5.30 -2.60
C PRO A 10 -4.90 3.86 -2.22
N LEU A 11 -3.74 3.39 -2.64
CA LEU A 11 -3.26 2.04 -2.35
C LEU A 11 -3.11 1.85 -0.83
N GLU A 12 -2.82 2.91 -0.08
CA GLU A 12 -2.83 2.93 1.39
C GLU A 12 -4.21 2.58 1.95
N ASP A 13 -5.27 3.20 1.43
CA ASP A 13 -6.65 2.93 1.85
C ASP A 13 -7.08 1.50 1.47
N PHE A 14 -6.71 1.05 0.28
CA PHE A 14 -6.98 -0.31 -0.18
C PHE A 14 -6.31 -1.34 0.74
N LEU A 15 -5.02 -1.16 1.04
CA LEU A 15 -4.25 -2.04 1.92
C LEU A 15 -4.81 -2.03 3.35
N GLY A 16 -5.18 -0.86 3.88
CA GLY A 16 -5.80 -0.74 5.19
C GLY A 16 -7.12 -1.50 5.30
N ARG A 17 -7.99 -1.41 4.28
CA ARG A 17 -9.24 -2.19 4.20
C ARG A 17 -8.99 -3.70 4.09
N ALA A 18 -7.88 -4.10 3.48
CA ALA A 18 -7.45 -5.49 3.40
C ALA A 18 -6.75 -5.99 4.69
N GLY A 19 -6.59 -5.15 5.71
CA GLY A 19 -6.01 -5.51 7.01
C GLY A 19 -4.50 -5.33 7.10
N PHE A 20 -3.86 -4.75 6.09
CA PHE A 20 -2.42 -4.47 6.12
C PHE A 20 -2.15 -3.12 6.78
N SER A 21 -1.19 -3.11 7.70
CA SER A 21 -0.75 -1.90 8.39
C SER A 21 0.65 -1.49 7.93
N PRO A 22 0.91 -0.19 7.78
CA PRO A 22 2.22 0.30 7.37
C PRO A 22 3.26 0.04 8.46
N VAL A 23 4.40 -0.50 8.05
CA VAL A 23 5.55 -0.81 8.92
C VAL A 23 6.49 0.39 9.03
N ARG A 24 6.61 1.19 7.96
CA ARG A 24 7.47 2.39 7.95
C ARG A 24 6.92 3.44 7.00
N ARG A 25 7.03 4.71 7.39
CA ARG A 25 6.76 5.87 6.52
C ARG A 25 8.01 6.73 6.40
N GLN A 26 8.38 7.12 5.19
CA GLN A 26 9.52 7.99 4.91
C GLN A 26 9.26 8.80 3.64
N GLY A 27 9.10 10.12 3.79
CA GLY A 27 8.78 11.00 2.67
C GLY A 27 7.52 10.55 1.95
N ASP A 28 7.61 10.40 0.63
CA ASP A 28 6.50 9.94 -0.23
C ASP A 28 6.29 8.41 -0.19
N SER A 29 7.02 7.68 0.65
CA SER A 29 7.04 6.22 0.62
C SER A 29 6.53 5.59 1.92
N VAL A 30 5.65 4.61 1.76
CA VAL A 30 5.12 3.77 2.83
C VAL A 30 5.52 2.33 2.57
N TRP A 31 6.01 1.64 3.60
CA TRP A 31 6.47 0.26 3.49
C TRP A 31 5.57 -0.68 4.29
N TYR A 32 5.29 -1.84 3.72
CA TYR A 32 4.48 -2.92 4.27
C TYR A 32 5.27 -4.24 4.23
N LEU A 33 4.83 -5.22 5.03
CA LEU A 33 5.12 -6.61 4.73
C LEU A 33 4.40 -7.00 3.44
N SER A 34 5.04 -7.83 2.62
CA SER A 34 4.47 -8.29 1.36
C SER A 34 3.13 -9.00 1.58
N PRO A 35 2.06 -8.62 0.87
CA PRO A 35 0.80 -9.35 0.88
C PRO A 35 0.90 -10.69 0.13
N PHE A 36 1.99 -10.93 -0.61
CA PHE A 36 2.17 -12.10 -1.47
C PHE A 36 3.04 -13.20 -0.86
N ARG A 37 3.74 -12.92 0.24
CA ARG A 37 4.62 -13.89 0.92
C ARG A 37 4.76 -13.56 2.40
N GLN A 38 5.01 -14.59 3.20
CA GLN A 38 5.27 -14.39 4.62
C GLN A 38 6.71 -13.91 4.82
N GLU A 39 6.86 -12.70 5.37
CA GLU A 39 8.16 -12.08 5.63
C GLU A 39 8.15 -11.31 6.95
N ARG A 40 9.35 -11.09 7.52
CA ARG A 40 9.56 -10.29 8.75
C ARG A 40 10.13 -8.91 8.47
N THR A 41 10.77 -8.74 7.32
CA THR A 41 11.33 -7.46 6.89
C THR A 41 10.43 -6.88 5.81
N PRO A 42 9.98 -5.61 5.92
CA PRO A 42 9.09 -5.02 4.94
C PRO A 42 9.81 -4.84 3.59
N SER A 43 9.21 -5.38 2.53
CA SER A 43 9.74 -5.26 1.17
C SER A 43 8.75 -4.64 0.18
N PHE A 44 7.49 -4.47 0.57
CA PHE A 44 6.47 -3.88 -0.29
C PHE A 44 6.40 -2.36 -0.07
N LYS A 45 6.75 -1.58 -1.10
CA LYS A 45 6.82 -0.13 -1.04
C LYS A 45 5.66 0.47 -1.85
N VAL A 46 4.98 1.43 -1.25
CA VAL A 46 3.91 2.22 -1.86
C VAL A 46 4.35 3.68 -1.89
N SER A 47 4.17 4.32 -3.03
CA SER A 47 4.45 5.74 -3.28
C SER A 47 3.12 6.51 -3.19
N LEU A 48 3.02 7.44 -2.25
CA LEU A 48 1.77 8.17 -1.98
C LEU A 48 1.38 9.08 -3.15
N SER A 49 2.36 9.71 -3.80
CA SER A 49 2.12 10.59 -4.96
C SER A 49 1.77 9.83 -6.24
N LEU A 50 2.40 8.69 -6.47
CA LEU A 50 2.20 7.90 -7.70
C LEU A 50 1.08 6.88 -7.57
N ASN A 51 0.63 6.60 -6.34
CA ASN A 51 -0.30 5.52 -6.03
C ASN A 51 0.21 4.14 -6.53
N LEU A 52 1.54 3.93 -6.44
CA LEU A 52 2.29 2.77 -6.96
C LEU A 52 3.25 2.18 -5.93
#